data_AF-A0A7V9JEX0-F1
#
_entry.id   AF-A0A7V9JEX0-F1
#
_cell.length_a   1.000
_cell.length_b   1.000
_cell.length_c   1.000
_cell.angle_alpha   90.00
_cell.angle_beta   90.00
_cell.angle_gamma   90.00
#
_symmetry.space_group_name_H-M   'P 1'
#
loop_
_entity.id
_entity.type
_entity.pdbx_description
1 polymer ?
#
loop_
_entity_poly.entity_id
_entity_poly.type
_entity_poly.pdbx_seq_one_letter_code
_entity_poly.pdbx_strand_id
1 'polypeptide(L)'
;MRSVAWIAGLTLAITVWSAAPAAAQDVAPAPPPSCLSDWSCTRVDAPLGLHVSAVEAGGRYVTLEDGSHWEIEYSDRATTAAWRPDDFIGIRTIWAPRGDFDILLTRIGDVEQKAAGRLAGRRAVAFRSADPDPADFDDDLDVE
;
A
#
# COMPACT_ATOMS: atom_id res chain seq x y z
N MET A 1 56.73 24.44 -12.28
CA MET A 1 57.49 23.35 -12.94
C MET A 1 56.84 22.05 -12.47
N ARG A 2 56.11 21.25 -13.24
CA ARG A 2 56.20 20.90 -14.66
C ARG A 2 54.80 20.76 -15.28
N SER A 3 54.68 21.33 -16.47
CA SER A 3 53.66 21.07 -17.50
C SER A 3 53.81 19.67 -18.10
N VAL A 4 52.75 19.13 -18.72
CA VAL A 4 52.61 18.21 -19.90
C VAL A 4 51.17 17.67 -19.78
N ALA A 5 50.10 18.11 -20.48
CA ALA A 5 49.80 18.36 -21.89
C ALA A 5 49.79 17.10 -22.79
N TRP A 6 48.83 17.03 -23.73
CA TRP A 6 48.70 16.10 -24.90
C TRP A 6 47.98 14.76 -24.60
N ILE A 7 47.03 14.20 -25.38
CA ILE A 7 46.52 14.33 -26.76
C ILE A 7 45.13 13.66 -26.77
N ALA A 8 44.09 14.33 -27.26
CA ALA A 8 43.49 14.15 -28.60
C ALA A 8 42.93 12.74 -28.89
N GLY A 9 41.64 12.69 -29.20
CA GLY A 9 40.95 11.47 -29.63
C GLY A 9 39.48 11.71 -29.91
N LEU A 10 39.20 12.70 -30.77
CA LEU A 10 37.88 12.98 -31.31
C LEU A 10 37.59 11.99 -32.45
N THR A 11 36.74 10.99 -32.21
CA THR A 11 36.22 10.13 -33.28
C THR A 11 34.70 10.24 -33.28
N LEU A 12 34.21 11.17 -34.10
CA LEU A 12 32.79 11.39 -34.35
C LEU A 12 32.34 10.38 -35.42
N ALA A 13 31.76 9.26 -34.99
CA ALA A 13 31.12 8.31 -35.89
C ALA A 13 29.69 8.80 -36.20
N ILE A 14 29.51 9.43 -37.36
CA ILE A 14 28.19 9.78 -37.89
C ILE A 14 27.63 8.52 -38.56
N THR A 15 26.82 7.75 -37.84
CA THR A 15 26.00 6.68 -38.43
C THR A 15 24.69 7.28 -38.94
N VAL A 16 24.60 7.47 -40.25
CA VAL A 16 23.33 7.77 -40.94
C VAL A 16 22.51 6.49 -40.94
N TRP A 17 21.49 6.43 -40.08
CA TRP A 17 20.50 5.35 -40.12
C TRP A 17 19.26 5.80 -40.89
N SER A 18 18.96 5.02 -41.93
CA SER A 18 17.84 5.19 -42.84
C SER A 18 16.51 5.18 -42.09
N ALA A 19 15.73 6.25 -42.23
CA ALA A 19 14.33 6.28 -41.80
C ALA A 19 13.53 5.31 -42.69
N ALA A 20 13.10 4.19 -42.11
CA ALA A 20 12.08 3.34 -42.73
C ALA A 20 10.73 4.08 -42.74
N PRO A 21 9.88 3.88 -43.77
CA PRO A 21 8.56 4.48 -43.78
C PRO A 21 7.73 3.88 -42.64
N ALA A 22 7.19 4.75 -41.79
CA ALA A 22 6.21 4.37 -40.79
C ALA A 22 4.96 3.86 -41.51
N ALA A 23 4.77 2.54 -41.52
CA ALA A 23 3.46 1.97 -41.74
C ALA A 23 2.58 2.47 -40.59
N ALA A 24 1.65 3.36 -40.90
CA ALA A 24 0.57 3.73 -40.02
C ALA A 24 -0.21 2.44 -39.70
N GLN A 25 0.08 1.84 -38.55
CA GLN A 25 -0.79 0.85 -37.97
C GLN A 25 -2.03 1.61 -37.53
N ASP A 26 -3.10 1.46 -38.30
CA ASP A 26 -4.46 1.79 -37.88
C ASP A 26 -4.78 0.90 -36.68
N VAL A 27 -4.35 1.35 -35.49
CA VAL A 27 -4.80 0.79 -34.22
C VAL A 27 -6.26 1.20 -34.14
N ALA A 28 -7.15 0.27 -34.48
CA ALA A 28 -8.57 0.42 -34.24
C ALA A 28 -8.76 0.94 -32.80
N PRO A 29 -9.51 2.03 -32.59
CA PRO A 29 -9.72 2.55 -31.25
C PRO A 29 -10.34 1.44 -30.40
N ALA A 30 -9.65 1.09 -29.31
CA ALA A 30 -10.21 0.16 -28.34
C ALA A 30 -11.62 0.65 -27.98
N PRO A 31 -12.64 -0.24 -27.94
CA PRO A 31 -13.98 0.17 -27.55
C PRO A 31 -13.89 0.85 -26.17
N PRO A 32 -14.59 1.98 -25.94
CA PRO A 32 -14.61 2.59 -24.63
C PRO A 32 -15.10 1.54 -23.62
N PRO A 33 -14.52 1.47 -22.40
CA PRO A 33 -15.00 0.54 -21.38
C PRO A 33 -16.50 0.77 -21.18
N SER A 34 -17.30 -0.20 -21.59
CA SER A 34 -18.74 -0.15 -21.42
C SER A 34 -19.04 -0.47 -19.96
N CYS A 35 -19.48 0.55 -19.23
CA CYS A 35 -20.03 0.47 -17.88
C CYS A 35 -21.35 -0.33 -17.88
N LEU A 36 -21.31 -1.59 -18.28
CA LEU A 36 -22.50 -2.45 -18.47
C LEU A 36 -22.83 -3.24 -17.19
N SER A 37 -22.78 -2.55 -16.05
CA SER A 37 -23.35 -3.00 -14.79
C SER A 37 -23.65 -1.75 -13.98
N ASP A 38 -24.89 -1.56 -13.54
CA ASP A 38 -25.44 -0.36 -12.88
C ASP A 38 -24.77 0.02 -11.54
N TRP A 39 -23.56 -0.49 -11.25
CA TRP A 39 -22.89 -0.41 -9.96
C TRP A 39 -21.47 0.19 -9.99
N SER A 40 -20.85 0.53 -11.12
CA SER A 40 -19.53 1.17 -11.06
C SER A 40 -19.11 1.93 -12.32
N CYS A 41 -19.49 3.20 -12.42
CA CYS A 41 -18.70 4.19 -13.17
C CYS A 41 -18.51 5.53 -12.43
N THR A 42 -18.78 5.54 -11.12
CA THR A 42 -18.09 6.46 -10.21
C THR A 42 -16.82 5.77 -9.77
N ARG A 43 -15.67 6.44 -9.91
CA ARG A 43 -14.46 6.05 -9.15
C ARG A 43 -14.82 6.27 -7.68
N VAL A 44 -15.39 5.26 -7.04
CA VAL A 44 -15.42 5.21 -5.59
C VAL A 44 -13.96 5.02 -5.23
N ASP A 45 -13.29 6.12 -4.88
CA ASP A 45 -12.02 6.03 -4.17
C ASP A 45 -12.38 5.37 -2.84
N ALA A 46 -12.40 4.03 -2.82
CA ALA A 46 -12.56 3.27 -1.61
C ALA A 46 -11.52 3.82 -0.63
N PRO A 47 -11.91 4.19 0.59
CA PRO A 47 -10.96 4.77 1.52
C PRO A 47 -9.79 3.79 1.64
N LEU A 48 -8.59 4.29 1.30
CA LEU A 48 -7.32 3.57 1.45
C LEU A 48 -7.07 3.42 2.95
N GLY A 49 -7.77 2.47 3.54
CA GLY A 49 -7.74 2.21 4.96
C GLY A 49 -7.82 0.73 5.22
N LEU A 50 -7.29 0.36 6.38
CA LEU A 50 -7.16 -1.01 6.81
C LEU A 50 -7.60 -1.11 8.27
N HIS A 51 -8.14 -2.25 8.64
CA HIS A 51 -8.44 -2.52 10.04
C HIS A 51 -7.16 -2.70 10.86
N VAL A 52 -7.18 -2.21 12.10
CA VAL A 52 -6.15 -2.56 13.09
C VAL A 52 -6.26 -4.04 13.40
N SER A 53 -5.16 -4.75 13.21
CA SER A 53 -5.01 -6.14 13.67
C SER A 53 -4.50 -6.19 15.11
N ALA A 54 -3.51 -5.34 15.46
CA ALA A 54 -2.94 -5.31 16.80
C ALA A 54 -2.32 -3.94 17.14
N VAL A 55 -2.35 -3.61 18.44
CA VAL A 55 -1.61 -2.48 19.03
C VAL A 55 -0.66 -3.03 20.10
N GLU A 56 0.61 -2.67 20.02
CA GLU A 56 1.66 -3.23 20.87
C GLU A 56 2.50 -2.15 21.54
N ALA A 57 3.15 -2.52 22.64
CA ALA A 57 4.08 -1.68 23.40
C ALA A 57 3.49 -0.29 23.72
N GLY A 58 2.24 -0.26 24.19
CA GLY A 58 1.54 0.96 24.60
C GLY A 58 1.32 1.95 23.45
N GLY A 59 0.99 1.45 22.25
CA GLY A 59 0.74 2.30 21.09
C GLY A 59 1.98 2.61 20.25
N ARG A 60 3.17 2.15 20.66
CA ARG A 60 4.40 2.33 19.87
C ARG A 60 4.32 1.65 18.51
N TYR A 61 3.67 0.49 18.44
CA TYR A 61 3.52 -0.25 17.20
C TYR A 61 2.07 -0.57 16.90
N VAL A 62 1.69 -0.41 15.64
CA VAL A 62 0.36 -0.76 15.12
C VAL A 62 0.55 -1.72 13.95
N THR A 63 -0.14 -2.85 13.99
CA THR A 63 -0.21 -3.81 12.88
C THR A 63 -1.58 -3.71 12.24
N LEU A 64 -1.62 -3.60 10.91
CA LEU A 64 -2.86 -3.56 10.14
C LEU A 64 -3.19 -4.94 9.56
N GLU A 65 -4.42 -5.13 9.07
CA GLU A 65 -4.91 -6.43 8.55
C GLU A 65 -4.10 -6.97 7.36
N ASP A 66 -3.47 -6.10 6.58
CA ASP A 66 -2.58 -6.49 5.46
C ASP A 66 -1.19 -6.98 5.95
N GLY A 67 -0.99 -7.03 7.26
CA GLY A 67 0.25 -7.38 7.93
C GLY A 67 1.27 -6.24 8.00
N SER A 68 0.98 -5.04 7.47
CA SER A 68 1.89 -3.90 7.61
C SER A 68 2.06 -3.53 9.08
N HIS A 69 3.31 -3.30 9.47
CA HIS A 69 3.69 -3.02 10.84
C HIS A 69 4.31 -1.61 10.91
N TRP A 70 3.69 -0.74 11.70
CA TRP A 70 3.99 0.69 11.75
C TRP A 70 4.56 1.06 13.11
N GLU A 71 5.69 1.77 13.11
CA GLU A 71 6.19 2.44 14.31
C GLU A 71 5.58 3.83 14.40
N ILE A 72 5.07 4.18 15.57
CA ILE A 72 4.37 5.43 15.84
C ILE A 72 5.32 6.45 16.50
N GLU A 73 5.23 7.69 16.02
CA GLU A 73 5.95 8.83 16.56
C GLU A 73 5.64 9.00 18.05
N TYR A 74 6.65 9.34 18.84
CA TYR A 74 6.58 9.31 20.30
C TYR A 74 5.40 10.09 20.88
N SER A 75 5.13 11.27 20.32
CA SER A 75 4.08 12.18 20.81
C SER A 75 2.66 11.64 20.60
N ASP A 76 2.46 10.75 19.62
CA ASP A 76 1.15 10.23 19.23
C ASP A 76 0.84 8.85 19.86
N ARG A 77 1.79 8.25 20.61
CA ARG A 77 1.63 6.88 21.18
C ARG A 77 0.49 6.75 22.17
N ALA A 78 0.19 7.81 22.93
CA ALA A 78 -0.94 7.81 23.86
C ALA A 78 -2.28 7.71 23.11
N THR A 79 -2.37 8.32 21.92
CA THR A 79 -3.53 8.26 21.04
C THR A 79 -3.71 6.85 20.49
N THR A 80 -2.65 6.26 19.92
CA THR A 80 -2.72 4.91 19.33
C THR A 80 -2.90 3.80 20.35
N ALA A 81 -2.47 4.00 21.61
CA ALA A 81 -2.71 3.06 22.70
C ALA A 81 -4.20 2.81 22.98
N ALA A 82 -5.07 3.75 22.61
CA ALA A 82 -6.51 3.63 22.76
C ALA A 82 -7.18 2.88 21.59
N TRP A 83 -6.44 2.65 20.49
CA TRP A 83 -6.98 1.96 19.33
C TRP A 83 -7.19 0.48 19.64
N ARG A 84 -8.22 -0.09 19.02
CA ARG A 84 -8.65 -1.47 19.23
C ARG A 84 -8.51 -2.26 17.93
N PRO A 85 -8.38 -3.60 18.02
CA PRO A 85 -8.62 -4.44 16.86
C PRO A 85 -9.95 -4.07 16.18
N ASP A 86 -9.99 -4.19 14.86
CA ASP A 86 -11.11 -3.83 13.99
C ASP A 86 -11.39 -2.32 13.84
N ASP A 87 -10.66 -1.43 14.51
CA ASP A 87 -10.71 0.00 14.20
C ASP A 87 -10.23 0.25 12.76
N PHE A 88 -10.99 1.00 11.97
CA PHE A 88 -10.66 1.27 10.58
C PHE A 88 -9.75 2.51 10.45
N ILE A 89 -8.56 2.34 9.88
CA ILE A 89 -7.51 3.37 9.82
C ILE A 89 -7.28 3.80 8.39
N GLY A 90 -7.53 5.08 8.09
CA GLY A 90 -7.11 5.70 6.83
C GLY A 90 -5.62 6.04 6.84
N ILE A 91 -4.95 5.82 5.71
CA ILE A 91 -3.50 6.00 5.57
C ILE A 91 -3.23 7.05 4.49
N ARG A 92 -2.43 8.08 4.82
CA ARG A 92 -1.99 9.09 3.84
C ARG A 92 -0.60 9.64 4.14
N THR A 93 0.11 10.11 3.13
CA THR A 93 1.37 10.83 3.32
C THR A 93 1.12 12.24 3.89
N ILE A 94 2.06 12.74 4.70
CA ILE A 94 2.06 14.12 5.21
C ILE A 94 3.19 14.96 4.60
N TRP A 95 2.86 16.22 4.30
CA TRP A 95 3.77 17.17 3.68
C TRP A 95 4.79 17.79 4.63
N ALA A 96 4.58 17.65 5.94
CA ALA A 96 5.51 18.10 6.99
C ALA A 96 5.84 16.92 7.92
N PRO A 97 6.74 15.99 7.51
CA PRO A 97 7.14 14.85 8.31
C PRO A 97 7.77 15.27 9.64
N ARG A 98 7.59 14.45 10.68
CA ARG A 98 8.23 14.64 11.99
C ARG A 98 9.46 13.75 12.09
N GLY A 99 10.55 14.10 11.42
CA GLY A 99 11.68 13.18 11.23
C GLY A 99 11.35 12.14 10.17
N ASP A 100 11.55 10.86 10.46
CA ASP A 100 11.30 9.74 9.52
C ASP A 100 9.83 9.29 9.47
N PHE A 101 8.92 10.02 10.12
CA PHE A 101 7.49 9.69 10.21
C PHE A 101 6.72 10.54 9.20
N ASP A 102 6.55 10.01 7.98
CA ASP A 102 5.97 10.68 6.81
C ASP A 102 4.57 10.17 6.44
N ILE A 103 4.05 9.18 7.16
CA ILE A 103 2.69 8.65 7.01
C ILE A 103 1.82 9.08 8.18
N LEU A 104 0.59 9.46 7.91
CA LEU A 104 -0.44 9.74 8.90
C LEU A 104 -1.52 8.67 8.84
N LEU A 105 -1.66 7.98 9.97
CA LEU A 105 -2.70 7.02 10.25
C LEU A 105 -3.84 7.79 10.95
N THR A 106 -5.07 7.69 10.44
CA THR A 106 -6.24 8.38 11.02
C THR A 106 -7.36 7.37 11.25
N ARG A 107 -7.86 7.24 12.48
CA ARG A 107 -9.03 6.41 12.77
C ARG A 107 -10.26 7.05 12.14
N ILE A 108 -10.93 6.32 11.25
CA ILE A 108 -12.11 6.82 10.58
C ILE A 108 -13.26 6.93 11.58
N GLY A 109 -13.97 8.06 11.54
CA GLY A 109 -15.02 8.41 12.50
C GLY A 109 -14.55 9.28 13.66
N ASP A 110 -13.24 9.44 13.88
CA ASP A 110 -12.69 10.33 14.90
C ASP A 110 -11.43 11.04 14.39
N VAL A 111 -11.59 12.28 13.94
CA VAL A 111 -10.51 13.06 13.31
C VAL A 111 -9.40 13.48 14.27
N GLU A 112 -9.62 13.41 15.58
CA GLU A 112 -8.60 13.68 16.59
C GLU A 112 -7.73 12.45 16.84
N GLN A 113 -8.21 11.25 16.49
CA GLN A 113 -7.49 10.00 16.58
C GLN A 113 -6.56 9.83 15.37
N LYS A 114 -5.46 10.58 15.38
CA LYS A 114 -4.44 10.58 14.32
C LYS A 114 -3.05 10.36 14.89
N ALA A 115 -2.21 9.69 14.12
CA ALA A 115 -0.84 9.38 14.51
C ALA A 115 0.11 9.40 13.32
N ALA A 116 1.24 10.08 13.47
CA ALA A 116 2.34 9.99 12.53
C ALA A 116 3.08 8.66 12.73
N GLY A 117 3.34 7.97 11.63
CA GLY A 117 3.91 6.64 11.59
C GLY A 117 4.97 6.49 10.50
N ARG A 118 5.81 5.48 10.65
CA ARG A 118 6.72 4.98 9.61
C ARG A 118 6.62 3.48 9.50
N LEU A 119 6.84 2.94 8.30
CA LEU A 119 6.78 1.50 8.09
C LEU A 119 7.98 0.84 8.78
N ALA A 120 7.71 0.01 9.79
CA ALA A 120 8.71 -0.74 10.54
C ALA A 120 8.94 -2.15 9.98
N GLY A 121 8.00 -2.64 9.17
CA GLY A 121 8.12 -3.94 8.49
C GLY A 121 6.77 -4.49 8.07
N ARG A 122 6.73 -5.79 7.78
CA ARG A 122 5.51 -6.55 7.56
C ARG A 122 5.55 -7.84 8.37
N ARG A 123 4.43 -8.22 8.96
CA ARG A 123 4.21 -9.51 9.62
C ARG A 123 3.50 -10.46 8.67
N ALA A 124 3.73 -11.75 8.87
CA ALA A 124 2.92 -12.75 8.19
C ALA A 124 1.45 -12.52 8.59
N VAL A 125 0.60 -12.31 7.60
CA VAL A 125 -0.85 -12.34 7.83
C VAL A 125 -1.14 -13.75 8.28
N ALA A 126 -1.65 -13.92 9.50
CA ALA A 126 -2.23 -15.19 9.87
C ALA A 126 -3.42 -15.39 8.93
N PHE A 127 -3.20 -16.11 7.83
CA PHE A 127 -4.31 -16.65 7.05
C PHE A 127 -5.15 -17.37 8.09
N ARG A 128 -6.38 -16.91 8.36
CA ARG A 128 -7.33 -17.72 9.10
C ARG A 128 -7.42 -19.01 8.29
N SER A 129 -6.68 -20.03 8.68
CA SER A 129 -7.11 -21.39 8.46
C SER A 129 -8.47 -21.42 9.13
N ALA A 130 -9.52 -21.30 8.31
CA ALA A 130 -10.80 -21.82 8.67
C ALA A 130 -10.52 -23.29 8.96
N ASP A 131 -10.23 -23.61 10.21
CA ASP A 131 -10.42 -24.96 10.68
C ASP A 131 -11.94 -25.15 10.54
N PRO A 132 -12.42 -26.01 9.62
CA PRO A 132 -13.78 -26.50 9.77
C PRO A 132 -13.81 -27.15 11.15
N ASP A 133 -14.70 -26.67 12.02
CA ASP A 133 -14.93 -27.30 13.31
C ASP A 133 -15.19 -28.80 13.04
N PRO A 134 -14.34 -29.73 13.48
CA PRO A 134 -14.55 -31.15 13.23
C PRO A 134 -15.80 -31.66 13.97
N ALA A 135 -16.46 -30.84 14.79
CA ALA A 135 -17.66 -31.20 15.54
C ALA A 135 -18.97 -31.15 14.73
N ASP A 136 -18.98 -30.68 13.48
CA ASP A 136 -20.23 -30.50 12.69
C ASP A 136 -20.57 -31.70 11.75
N PHE A 137 -19.95 -32.88 11.95
CA PHE A 137 -20.08 -34.03 11.02
C PHE A 137 -20.75 -35.30 11.56
N ASP A 138 -21.27 -35.36 12.78
CA ASP A 138 -21.61 -36.65 13.41
C ASP A 138 -23.06 -36.81 13.99
N ASP A 139 -24.12 -36.20 13.44
CA ASP A 139 -25.47 -36.40 14.04
C ASP A 139 -26.65 -36.45 13.03
N ASP A 140 -26.54 -37.27 11.97
CA ASP A 140 -27.67 -37.48 11.04
C ASP A 140 -27.69 -38.87 10.34
N LEU A 141 -27.42 -39.95 11.09
CA LEU A 141 -27.62 -41.33 10.59
C LEU A 141 -28.18 -42.29 11.66
N ASP A 142 -29.38 -42.01 12.16
CA ASP A 142 -30.23 -43.06 12.71
C ASP A 142 -31.36 -43.38 11.72
N VAL A 143 -31.15 -44.48 11.00
CA VAL A 143 -32.12 -45.15 10.14
C VAL A 143 -32.71 -46.31 10.94
N GLU A 144 -33.92 -46.12 11.49
CA GLU A 144 -34.86 -47.22 11.79
C GLU A 144 -36.32 -46.78 11.56
#